data_AF-A0A9D7Y518-F1
#
_entry.id   AF-A0A9D7Y518-F1
#
_cell.length_a   1.000
_cell.length_b   1.000
_cell.length_c   1.000
_cell.angle_alpha   90.00
_cell.angle_beta   90.00
_cell.angle_gamma   90.00
#
_symmetry.space_group_name_H-M   'P 1'
#
loop_
_entity.id
_entity.type
_entity.pdbx_description
1 polymer ?
#
loop_
_entity_poly.entity_id
_entity_poly.type
_entity_poly.pdbx_seq_one_letter_code
_entity_poly.pdbx_strand_id
1 'polypeptide(L)'
;MKTIKFIALVTILVGLISCGDKNALVFNDKLVSIQKEVFKKIDVVENDTIQTDITKQYQELQKFVKGKIQELKVIDGPADGERFKQSMIDYMDGINAVYDASINMLKEVGNAEKLGMYKDEFTQMQTNAEKLEEKVIKEQKIFAGKHNIRLDKDL
;
A
#
# COMPACT_ATOMS: atom_id res chain seq x y z
N MET A 1 -2.05 14.96 -21.99
CA MET A 1 -1.58 13.62 -21.58
C MET A 1 -2.69 12.98 -20.75
N LYS A 2 -3.19 11.82 -21.16
CA LYS A 2 -4.24 11.10 -20.42
C LYS A 2 -3.62 10.58 -19.13
N THR A 3 -4.25 10.92 -18.01
CA THR A 3 -3.92 10.52 -16.64
C THR A 3 -3.57 9.04 -16.59
N ILE A 4 -2.33 8.72 -16.20
CA ILE A 4 -2.00 7.36 -15.81
C ILE A 4 -2.74 7.17 -14.48
N LYS A 5 -3.90 6.52 -14.51
CA LYS A 5 -4.59 6.12 -13.29
C LYS A 5 -3.71 5.09 -12.62
N PHE A 6 -3.16 5.46 -11.47
CA PHE A 6 -2.33 4.59 -10.66
C PHE A 6 -3.20 3.82 -9.66
N ILE A 7 -2.54 2.97 -8.88
CA ILE A 7 -3.07 1.74 -8.32
C ILE A 7 -4.13 2.02 -7.24
N ALA A 8 -5.38 2.12 -7.65
CA ALA A 8 -6.56 1.92 -6.81
C ALA A 8 -6.90 0.42 -6.74
N LEU A 9 -5.97 -0.39 -6.23
CA LEU A 9 -6.32 -1.75 -5.82
C LEU A 9 -6.90 -1.69 -4.41
N VAL A 10 -8.19 -1.37 -4.39
CA VAL A 10 -9.04 -1.45 -3.22
C VAL A 10 -9.44 -2.91 -3.06
N THR A 11 -8.78 -3.61 -2.14
CA THR A 11 -9.28 -4.91 -1.70
C THR A 11 -9.26 -5.01 -0.17
N ILE A 12 -10.35 -4.53 0.43
CA ILE A 12 -10.98 -5.00 1.67
C ILE A 12 -10.01 -5.28 2.83
N LEU A 13 -9.59 -4.21 3.52
CA LEU A 13 -8.93 -4.30 4.82
C LEU A 13 -9.84 -3.74 5.91
N VAL A 14 -10.36 -4.71 6.64
CA VAL A 14 -11.59 -4.66 7.41
C VAL A 14 -11.35 -4.12 8.82
N GLY A 15 -12.23 -3.23 9.29
CA GLY A 15 -12.37 -2.92 10.72
C GLY A 15 -13.29 -3.94 11.39
N LEU A 16 -12.85 -4.54 12.50
CA LEU A 16 -13.43 -5.78 13.00
C LEU A 16 -14.18 -5.61 14.33
N ILE A 17 -15.28 -6.35 14.50
CA ILE A 17 -15.94 -6.60 15.78
C ILE A 17 -15.51 -8.00 16.23
N SER A 18 -14.82 -8.11 17.37
CA SER A 18 -14.32 -9.38 17.92
C SER A 18 -15.04 -9.75 19.22
N CYS A 19 -15.27 -11.05 19.43
CA CYS A 19 -15.55 -11.67 20.73
C CYS A 19 -14.32 -12.43 21.31
N GLY A 20 -13.15 -12.32 20.67
CA GLY A 20 -11.89 -13.01 20.99
C GLY A 20 -10.79 -12.12 21.58
N ASP A 21 -9.52 -12.48 21.34
CA ASP A 21 -8.33 -11.83 21.91
C ASP A 21 -8.27 -10.33 21.54
N LYS A 22 -8.45 -9.47 22.54
CA LYS A 22 -8.41 -8.01 22.39
C LYS A 22 -7.08 -7.51 21.81
N ASN A 23 -5.97 -8.19 22.11
CA ASN A 23 -4.66 -7.79 21.61
C ASN A 23 -4.53 -8.06 20.10
N ALA A 24 -5.10 -9.17 19.63
CA ALA A 24 -5.11 -9.51 18.21
C ALA A 24 -6.01 -8.56 17.39
N LEU A 25 -7.15 -8.17 17.96
CA LEU A 25 -8.02 -7.16 17.36
C LEU A 25 -7.30 -5.81 17.22
N VAL A 26 -6.75 -5.30 18.33
CA VAL A 26 -6.03 -4.01 18.34
C VAL A 26 -4.85 -4.02 17.36
N PHE A 27 -4.15 -5.14 17.27
CA PHE A 27 -3.07 -5.32 16.29
C PHE A 27 -3.57 -5.21 14.85
N ASN A 28 -4.61 -5.96 14.48
CA ASN A 28 -5.22 -5.87 13.15
C ASN A 28 -5.64 -4.43 12.82
N ASP A 29 -6.37 -3.80 13.74
CA ASP A 29 -6.95 -2.48 13.50
C ASP A 29 -5.88 -1.41 13.30
N LYS A 30 -4.74 -1.51 14.00
CA LYS A 30 -3.58 -0.63 13.77
C LYS A 30 -2.99 -0.82 12.36
N LEU A 31 -2.76 -2.06 11.93
CA LEU A 31 -2.22 -2.34 10.60
C LEU A 31 -3.16 -1.86 9.49
N VAL A 32 -4.46 -2.13 9.64
CA VAL A 32 -5.52 -1.69 8.72
C VAL A 32 -5.62 -0.16 8.68
N SER A 33 -5.54 0.52 9.82
CA SER A 33 -5.62 1.98 9.88
C SER A 33 -4.48 2.63 9.10
N ILE A 34 -3.25 2.16 9.28
CA ILE A 34 -2.08 2.68 8.56
C ILE A 34 -2.27 2.52 7.05
N GLN A 35 -2.75 1.35 6.59
CA GLN A 35 -2.98 1.14 5.17
C GLN A 35 -4.09 2.05 4.63
N LYS A 36 -5.19 2.22 5.36
CA LYS A 36 -6.26 3.16 4.98
C LYS A 36 -5.75 4.60 4.85
N GLU A 37 -4.83 5.02 5.73
CA GLU A 37 -4.18 6.32 5.62
C GLU A 37 -3.31 6.45 4.37
N VAL A 38 -2.58 5.39 3.99
CA VAL A 38 -1.83 5.33 2.72
C VAL A 38 -2.76 5.45 1.52
N PHE A 39 -3.84 4.66 1.48
CA PHE A 39 -4.81 4.70 0.38
C PHE A 39 -5.52 6.04 0.28
N LYS A 40 -5.90 6.65 1.40
CA LYS A 40 -6.45 8.01 1.41
C LYS A 40 -5.44 9.03 0.84
N LYS A 41 -4.15 8.88 1.15
CA LYS A 41 -3.12 9.79 0.62
C LYS A 41 -2.91 9.57 -0.88
N ILE A 42 -2.95 8.32 -1.36
CA ILE A 42 -2.92 7.98 -2.79
C ILE A 42 -4.11 8.62 -3.51
N ASP A 43 -5.33 8.40 -3.00
CA ASP A 43 -6.57 8.95 -3.59
C ASP A 43 -6.54 10.47 -3.68
N VAL A 44 -6.01 11.16 -2.66
CA VAL A 44 -5.79 12.61 -2.71
C VAL A 44 -4.81 12.99 -3.81
N VAL A 45 -3.69 12.28 -3.96
CA VAL A 45 -2.69 12.56 -5.00
C VAL A 45 -3.23 12.30 -6.40
N GLU A 46 -4.04 11.26 -6.60
CA GLU A 46 -4.62 10.92 -7.90
C GLU A 46 -5.76 11.84 -8.33
N ASN A 47 -6.50 12.41 -7.37
CA ASN A 47 -7.62 13.31 -7.64
C ASN A 47 -7.26 14.81 -7.55
N ASP A 48 -6.04 15.16 -7.14
CA ASP A 48 -5.59 16.55 -7.13
C ASP A 48 -5.34 17.04 -8.57
N THR A 49 -6.34 17.72 -9.11
CA THR A 49 -6.33 18.31 -10.46
C THR A 49 -5.74 19.72 -10.50
N ILE A 50 -5.36 20.29 -9.34
CA ILE A 50 -5.06 21.72 -9.17
C ILE A 50 -3.56 21.96 -9.05
N GLN A 51 -2.77 21.01 -8.55
CA GLN A 51 -1.33 21.16 -8.38
C GLN A 51 -0.51 20.87 -9.65
N THR A 52 0.44 21.77 -9.94
CA THR A 52 1.23 21.81 -11.18
C THR A 52 2.47 20.90 -11.20
N ASP A 53 2.84 20.25 -10.09
CA ASP A 53 4.05 19.42 -9.99
C ASP A 53 3.76 18.01 -9.44
N ILE A 54 3.36 17.12 -10.35
CA ILE A 54 3.09 15.69 -10.09
C ILE A 54 4.33 14.98 -9.52
N THR A 55 5.54 15.35 -9.95
CA THR A 55 6.77 14.73 -9.48
C THR A 55 6.96 14.97 -7.99
N LYS A 56 6.74 16.22 -7.55
CA LYS A 56 6.80 16.57 -6.14
C LYS A 56 5.72 15.85 -5.32
N GLN A 57 4.49 15.74 -5.82
CA GLN A 57 3.43 15.00 -5.13
C GLN A 57 3.80 13.53 -4.92
N TYR A 58 4.37 12.88 -5.95
CA TYR A 58 4.79 11.48 -5.85
C TYR A 58 5.94 11.31 -4.85
N GLN A 59 6.88 12.24 -4.79
CA GLN A 59 7.95 12.24 -3.79
C GLN A 59 7.41 12.42 -2.36
N GLU A 60 6.43 13.31 -2.17
CA GLU A 60 5.78 13.51 -0.87
C GLU A 60 5.00 12.27 -0.44
N LEU A 61 4.32 11.61 -1.37
CA LEU A 61 3.66 10.34 -1.13
C LEU A 61 4.66 9.24 -0.75
N GLN A 62 5.77 9.09 -1.48
CA GLN A 62 6.82 8.12 -1.10
C GLN A 62 7.37 8.39 0.30
N LYS A 63 7.59 9.65 0.65
CA LYS A 63 8.03 10.04 2.00
C LYS A 63 6.98 9.65 3.06
N PHE A 64 5.70 9.89 2.77
CA PHE A 64 4.60 9.51 3.64
C PHE A 64 4.53 7.98 3.84
N VAL A 65 4.59 7.20 2.76
CA VAL A 65 4.56 5.73 2.81
C VAL A 65 5.78 5.18 3.56
N LYS A 66 6.98 5.72 3.33
CA LYS A 66 8.19 5.38 4.10
C LYS A 66 8.01 5.65 5.59
N GLY A 67 7.36 6.75 5.96
CA GLY A 67 6.99 7.03 7.35
C GLY A 67 6.07 5.96 7.93
N LYS A 68 5.02 5.58 7.18
CA LYS A 68 4.09 4.52 7.58
C LYS A 68 4.73 3.14 7.73
N ILE A 69 5.71 2.81 6.89
CA ILE A 69 6.53 1.60 7.07
C ILE A 69 7.28 1.61 8.40
N GLN A 70 7.83 2.75 8.83
CA GLN A 70 8.49 2.84 10.13
C GLN A 70 7.49 2.67 11.29
N GLU A 71 6.28 3.23 11.15
CA GLU A 71 5.20 2.98 12.12
C GLU A 71 4.83 1.49 12.19
N LEU A 72 4.71 0.79 11.04
CA LEU A 72 4.44 -0.65 11.01
C LEU A 72 5.53 -1.48 11.71
N LYS A 73 6.81 -1.13 11.53
CA LYS A 73 7.94 -1.87 12.10
C LYS A 73 7.94 -1.90 13.62
N VAL A 74 7.42 -0.85 14.26
CA VAL A 74 7.38 -0.70 15.71
C VAL A 74 6.05 -1.12 16.35
N ILE A 75 5.09 -1.59 15.55
CA ILE A 75 3.85 -2.18 16.09
C ILE A 75 4.18 -3.53 16.71
N ASP A 76 4.00 -3.59 18.03
CA ASP A 76 3.97 -4.84 18.79
C ASP A 76 2.65 -5.58 18.55
N GLY A 77 2.72 -6.90 18.53
CA GLY A 77 1.57 -7.76 18.32
C GLY A 77 1.82 -9.22 18.70
N PRO A 78 0.79 -10.06 18.55
CA PRO A 78 0.92 -11.50 18.70
C PRO A 78 2.02 -12.07 17.78
N ALA A 79 2.78 -13.06 18.25
CA ALA A 79 3.87 -13.67 17.47
C ALA A 79 3.40 -14.30 16.14
N ASP A 80 2.14 -14.73 16.08
CA ASP A 80 1.52 -15.25 14.86
C ASP A 80 0.98 -14.17 13.91
N GLY A 81 1.00 -12.91 14.31
CA GLY A 81 0.70 -11.74 13.47
C GLY A 81 1.91 -11.22 12.69
N GLU A 82 3.12 -11.69 12.96
CA GLU A 82 4.34 -11.14 12.36
C GLU A 82 4.38 -11.31 10.83
N ARG A 83 3.86 -12.41 10.30
CA ARG A 83 3.76 -12.62 8.85
C ARG A 83 2.81 -11.62 8.19
N PHE A 84 1.69 -11.32 8.84
CA PHE A 84 0.75 -10.31 8.37
C PHE A 84 1.40 -8.92 8.38
N LYS A 85 2.05 -8.53 9.49
CA LYS A 85 2.80 -7.27 9.58
C LYS A 85 3.87 -7.15 8.49
N GLN A 86 4.67 -8.20 8.30
CA GLN A 86 5.71 -8.21 7.28
C GLN A 86 5.12 -8.11 5.87
N SER A 87 4.04 -8.81 5.57
CA SER A 87 3.38 -8.70 4.26
C SER A 87 2.88 -7.28 3.99
N MET A 88 2.38 -6.57 5.01
CA MET A 88 1.93 -5.19 4.90
C MET A 88 3.11 -4.25 4.61
N ILE A 89 4.25 -4.46 5.28
CA ILE A 89 5.49 -3.73 5.03
C ILE A 89 5.96 -3.96 3.58
N ASP A 90 6.04 -5.23 3.15
CA ASP A 90 6.47 -5.60 1.79
C ASP A 90 5.57 -4.90 0.75
N TYR A 91 4.26 -4.91 0.95
CA TYR A 91 3.29 -4.25 0.07
C TYR A 91 3.49 -2.73 0.00
N MET A 92 3.70 -2.06 1.14
CA MET A 92 3.98 -0.62 1.15
C MET A 92 5.32 -0.27 0.49
N ASP A 93 6.32 -1.14 0.60
CA ASP A 93 7.56 -1.00 -0.17
C ASP A 93 7.31 -1.19 -1.68
N GLY A 94 6.41 -2.11 -2.06
CA GLY A 94 5.92 -2.26 -3.43
C GLY A 94 5.26 -0.99 -3.99
N ILE A 95 4.41 -0.33 -3.19
CA ILE A 95 3.82 0.97 -3.54
C ILE A 95 4.94 2.01 -3.79
N ASN A 96 5.94 2.08 -2.91
CA ASN A 96 7.06 3.01 -3.10
C ASN A 96 7.82 2.76 -4.41
N ALA A 97 8.07 1.50 -4.76
CA ALA A 97 8.76 1.12 -6.00
C ALA A 97 7.98 1.52 -7.25
N VAL A 98 6.66 1.35 -7.22
CA VAL A 98 5.75 1.81 -8.28
C VAL A 98 5.87 3.32 -8.50
N TYR A 99 5.83 4.12 -7.42
CA TYR A 99 5.98 5.58 -7.54
C TYR A 99 7.39 6.01 -7.92
N ASP A 100 8.43 5.21 -7.59
CA ASP A 100 9.80 5.49 -8.01
C ASP A 100 9.95 5.39 -9.54
N ALA A 101 9.46 4.29 -10.12
CA ALA A 101 9.41 4.11 -11.56
C ALA A 101 8.62 5.24 -12.24
N SER A 102 7.50 5.65 -11.63
CA SER A 102 6.67 6.76 -12.13
C SER A 102 7.41 8.09 -12.17
N ILE A 103 8.16 8.41 -11.12
CA ILE A 103 8.99 9.61 -11.04
C ILE A 103 10.09 9.56 -12.13
N ASN A 104 10.70 8.40 -12.35
CA ASN A 104 11.73 8.24 -13.38
C ASN A 104 11.15 8.40 -14.79
N MET A 105 9.94 7.90 -15.05
CA MET A 105 9.20 8.15 -16.30
C MET A 105 8.95 9.65 -16.52
N LEU A 106 8.52 10.38 -15.48
CA LEU A 106 8.26 11.82 -15.57
C LEU A 106 9.52 12.64 -15.86
N LYS A 107 10.67 12.25 -15.29
CA LYS A 107 11.96 12.92 -15.52
C LYS A 107 12.50 12.71 -16.93
N GLU A 108 12.19 11.58 -17.54
CA GLU A 108 12.79 11.14 -18.81
C GLU A 108 11.80 11.21 -19.97
N VAL A 109 10.72 12.00 -19.85
CA VAL A 109 9.67 12.13 -20.86
C VAL A 109 10.19 12.62 -22.22
N GLY A 110 11.34 13.30 -22.25
CA GLY A 110 12.02 13.76 -23.46
C GLY A 110 12.95 12.73 -24.11
N ASN A 111 13.16 11.56 -23.50
CA ASN A 111 14.03 10.50 -24.00
C ASN A 111 13.21 9.23 -24.24
N ALA A 112 12.85 8.97 -25.50
CA ALA A 112 11.98 7.86 -25.88
C ALA A 112 12.52 6.47 -25.49
N GLU A 113 13.84 6.27 -25.58
CA GLU A 113 14.49 5.00 -25.21
C GLU A 113 14.37 4.73 -23.72
N LYS A 114 14.79 5.71 -22.90
CA LYS A 114 14.68 5.61 -21.44
C LYS A 114 13.23 5.53 -20.96
N LEU A 115 12.33 6.29 -21.58
CA LEU A 115 10.90 6.24 -21.28
C LEU A 115 10.32 4.84 -21.50
N GLY A 116 10.75 4.14 -22.56
CA GLY A 116 10.39 2.74 -22.82
C GLY A 116 10.86 1.83 -21.67
N MET A 117 12.12 1.92 -21.28
CA MET A 117 12.67 1.14 -20.16
C MET A 117 11.92 1.37 -18.85
N TYR A 118 11.64 2.64 -18.50
CA TYR A 118 10.93 2.96 -17.27
C TYR A 118 9.47 2.55 -17.30
N LYS A 119 8.85 2.47 -18.48
CA LYS A 119 7.49 1.94 -18.62
C LYS A 119 7.43 0.43 -18.37
N ASP A 120 8.42 -0.31 -18.85
CA ASP A 120 8.54 -1.75 -18.57
C ASP A 120 8.82 -2.00 -17.09
N GLU A 121 9.72 -1.21 -16.49
CA GLU A 121 9.98 -1.22 -15.06
C GLU A 121 8.71 -0.93 -14.25
N PHE A 122 7.98 0.13 -14.62
CA PHE A 122 6.71 0.47 -13.97
C PHE A 122 5.71 -0.70 -14.02
N THR A 123 5.54 -1.33 -15.19
CA THR A 123 4.63 -2.48 -15.38
C THR A 123 5.05 -3.66 -14.49
N GLN A 124 6.36 -3.93 -14.40
CA GLN A 124 6.89 -4.99 -13.56
C GLN A 124 6.68 -4.69 -12.07
N MET A 125 6.88 -3.45 -11.63
CA MET A 125 6.66 -3.03 -10.23
C MET A 125 5.18 -3.08 -9.86
N GLN A 126 4.29 -2.68 -10.77
CA GLN A 126 2.84 -2.79 -10.59
C GLN A 126 2.41 -4.24 -10.40
N THR A 127 2.86 -5.13 -11.29
CA THR A 127 2.59 -6.58 -11.19
C THR A 127 3.10 -7.18 -9.87
N ASN A 128 4.25 -6.68 -9.39
CA ASN A 128 4.80 -7.13 -8.11
C ASN A 128 3.98 -6.61 -6.92
N ALA A 129 3.55 -5.35 -6.96
CA ALA A 129 2.69 -4.76 -5.93
C ALA A 129 1.35 -5.50 -5.80
N GLU A 130 0.74 -5.89 -6.92
CA GLU A 130 -0.46 -6.74 -6.97
C GLU A 130 -0.27 -8.07 -6.24
N LYS A 131 0.82 -8.78 -6.52
CA LYS A 131 1.14 -10.05 -5.82
C LYS A 131 1.37 -9.86 -4.32
N LEU A 132 1.95 -8.72 -3.94
CA LEU A 132 2.19 -8.38 -2.54
C LEU A 132 0.87 -8.06 -1.81
N GLU A 133 -0.07 -7.40 -2.48
CA GLU A 133 -1.42 -7.17 -1.95
C GLU A 133 -2.14 -8.50 -1.68
N GLU A 134 -2.13 -9.43 -2.64
CA GLU A 134 -2.71 -10.76 -2.47
C GLU A 134 -2.12 -11.49 -1.25
N LYS A 135 -0.81 -11.33 -1.03
CA LYS A 135 -0.11 -11.87 0.14
C LYS A 135 -0.61 -11.23 1.43
N VAL A 136 -0.81 -9.91 1.48
CA VAL A 136 -1.40 -9.21 2.64
C VAL A 136 -2.77 -9.78 2.97
N ILE A 137 -3.65 -9.89 1.97
CA ILE A 137 -5.02 -10.40 2.15
C ILE A 137 -4.99 -11.84 2.67
N LYS A 138 -4.10 -12.68 2.13
CA LYS A 138 -3.94 -14.07 2.56
C LYS A 138 -3.48 -14.16 4.01
N GLU A 139 -2.42 -13.44 4.39
CA GLU A 139 -1.88 -13.48 5.76
C GLU A 139 -2.86 -12.86 6.76
N GLN A 140 -3.60 -11.81 6.37
CA GLN A 140 -4.67 -11.27 7.21
C GLN A 140 -5.78 -12.30 7.45
N LYS A 141 -6.23 -13.04 6.42
CA LYS A 141 -7.25 -14.08 6.56
C LYS A 141 -6.79 -15.20 7.52
N ILE A 142 -5.52 -15.61 7.41
CA ILE A 142 -4.94 -16.60 8.31
C ILE A 142 -4.94 -16.08 9.75
N PHE A 143 -4.48 -14.85 9.97
CA PHE A 143 -4.44 -14.20 11.28
C PHE A 143 -5.85 -14.07 11.89
N ALA A 144 -6.80 -13.52 11.11
CA ALA A 144 -8.18 -13.32 11.52
C ALA A 144 -8.87 -14.65 11.86
N GLY A 145 -8.67 -15.69 11.04
CA GLY A 145 -9.22 -17.02 11.30
C GLY A 145 -8.69 -17.63 12.61
N LYS A 146 -7.40 -17.43 12.91
CA LYS A 146 -6.79 -17.93 14.15
C LYS A 146 -7.31 -17.25 15.41
N HIS A 147 -7.63 -15.96 15.31
CA HIS A 147 -8.09 -15.14 16.43
C HIS A 147 -9.61 -14.94 16.47
N ASN A 148 -10.37 -15.71 15.67
CA ASN A 148 -11.83 -15.60 15.52
C ASN A 148 -12.29 -14.16 15.21
N ILE A 149 -11.50 -13.43 14.44
CA ILE A 149 -11.81 -12.05 14.07
C ILE A 149 -12.65 -12.06 12.79
N ARG A 150 -13.84 -11.46 12.85
CA ARG A 150 -14.79 -11.51 11.74
C ARG A 150 -14.54 -10.42 10.73
N LEU A 151 -13.97 -10.78 9.58
CA LEU A 151 -13.76 -9.90 8.44
C LEU A 151 -15.11 -9.46 7.83
N ASP A 152 -15.61 -8.28 8.20
CA ASP A 152 -16.68 -7.55 7.50
C ASP A 152 -16.33 -7.21 6.04
N LYS A 153 -17.32 -7.28 5.16
CA LYS A 153 -17.12 -7.16 3.71
C LYS A 153 -17.34 -5.76 3.15
N ASP A 154 -17.77 -4.81 3.99
CA ASP A 154 -18.25 -3.52 3.51
C ASP A 154 -17.13 -2.48 3.52
N LEU A 155 -16.57 -2.24 2.33
CA LEU A 155 -16.07 -0.96 1.79
C LEU A 155 -15.91 -1.09 0.27
#